data_AF-A0A4R3K294-F1
#
_entry.id   AF-A0A4R3K294-F1
#
_cell.length_a   1.000
_cell.length_b   1.000
_cell.length_c   1.000
_cell.angle_alpha   90.00
_cell.angle_beta   90.00
_cell.angle_gamma   90.00
#
_symmetry.space_group_name_H-M   'P 1'
#
loop_
_entity.id
_entity.type
_entity.pdbx_description
1 polymer ?
#
loop_
_entity_poly.entity_id
_entity_poly.type
_entity_poly.pdbx_seq_one_letter_code
_entity_poly.pdbx_strand_id
1 'polypeptide(L)'
;MEGHDIGAHSDWHKPMTTQNTRTNVQEKSTQSREEYMQDLHDCYAKLETIVGDVVINGHPALNRYFRPPQLTVSKMGFECLYANGYTYIIDGSYSTHDYDQPNIYSMLNDIKKGIFDENGRVRKGAVLVMHMSDNAEYTARALDLLLTANEQRPDGDPAKFTPARLSDYLKDGYDQSNPVHDETEAASSGTDSAGYLYTNSGYGMGGE
;
A
#
# COMPACT_ATOMS: atom_id res chain seq x y z
N MET A 1 -15.13 -17.05 -7.14
CA MET A 1 -13.93 -17.06 -8.00
C MET A 1 -12.79 -16.55 -7.14
N GLU A 2 -11.62 -17.19 -7.21
CA GLU A 2 -10.40 -16.68 -6.60
C GLU A 2 -9.76 -15.63 -7.53
N GLY A 3 -9.09 -14.64 -6.96
CA GLY A 3 -8.40 -13.63 -7.76
C GLY A 3 -7.94 -12.42 -6.93
N HIS A 4 -7.35 -11.45 -7.61
CA HIS A 4 -6.76 -10.26 -7.00
C HIS A 4 -7.50 -8.99 -7.43
N ASP A 5 -7.44 -7.97 -6.58
CA ASP A 5 -7.75 -6.62 -7.01
C ASP A 5 -6.68 -6.15 -8.01
N ILE A 6 -7.11 -5.42 -9.03
CA ILE A 6 -6.27 -4.80 -10.03
C ILE A 6 -6.49 -3.29 -9.97
N GLY A 7 -5.41 -2.53 -9.89
CA GLY A 7 -5.40 -1.07 -9.89
C GLY A 7 -4.35 -0.52 -10.84
N ALA A 8 -4.37 0.79 -11.06
CA ALA A 8 -3.48 1.47 -11.99
C ALA A 8 -2.18 1.98 -11.34
N HIS A 9 -1.12 2.06 -12.15
CA HIS A 9 0.20 2.58 -11.78
C HIS A 9 0.80 3.51 -12.86
N SER A 10 -0.07 4.26 -13.54
CA SER A 10 0.16 5.01 -14.79
C SER A 10 0.63 4.15 -15.97
N ASP A 11 0.47 4.67 -17.19
CA ASP A 11 0.88 3.98 -18.42
C ASP A 11 2.36 4.22 -18.71
N TRP A 12 2.84 5.45 -18.47
CA TRP A 12 4.21 5.82 -18.80
C TRP A 12 5.20 5.63 -17.64
N HIS A 13 4.70 5.23 -16.46
CA HIS A 13 5.50 5.08 -15.24
C HIS A 13 6.36 6.32 -14.92
N LYS A 14 5.83 7.51 -15.24
CA LYS A 14 6.46 8.79 -14.93
C LYS A 14 6.05 9.26 -13.52
N PRO A 15 7.01 9.75 -12.71
CA PRO A 15 6.69 10.36 -11.41
C PRO A 15 5.78 11.57 -11.60
N MET A 16 4.88 11.93 -10.68
CA MET A 16 4.01 13.11 -10.86
C MET A 16 4.80 14.43 -10.84
N THR A 17 5.90 14.44 -10.09
CA THR A 17 6.77 15.60 -9.91
C THR A 17 8.21 15.16 -9.70
N THR A 18 9.16 15.98 -10.10
CA THR A 18 10.54 15.84 -9.65
C THR A 18 10.73 16.45 -8.27
N GLN A 19 11.73 15.94 -7.54
CA GLN A 19 12.19 16.51 -6.29
C GLN A 19 13.62 16.99 -6.45
N ASN A 20 13.93 18.17 -5.90
CA ASN A 20 15.31 18.59 -5.72
C ASN A 20 15.94 17.75 -4.61
N THR A 21 16.91 16.92 -4.95
CA THR A 21 17.56 16.03 -3.99
C THR A 21 18.41 16.75 -2.94
N ARG A 22 18.73 18.05 -3.13
CA ARG A 22 19.49 18.85 -2.17
C ARG A 22 18.60 19.60 -1.19
N THR A 23 17.41 20.02 -1.61
CA THR A 23 16.50 20.84 -0.80
C THR A 23 15.24 20.09 -0.36
N ASN A 24 15.03 18.88 -0.87
CA ASN A 24 13.80 18.07 -0.72
C ASN A 24 12.51 18.78 -1.18
N VAL A 25 12.62 19.86 -1.95
CA VAL A 25 11.48 20.61 -2.49
C VAL A 25 11.01 20.00 -3.80
N GLN A 26 9.69 19.87 -3.98
CA GLN A 26 9.09 19.50 -5.27
C GLN A 26 9.30 20.63 -6.27
N GLU A 27 9.94 20.35 -7.40
CA GLU A 27 10.35 21.41 -8.32
C GLU A 27 9.42 21.56 -9.52
N LYS A 28 9.05 20.45 -10.16
CA LYS A 28 8.40 20.53 -11.47
C LYS A 28 7.55 19.29 -11.75
N SER A 29 6.33 19.53 -12.22
CA SER A 29 5.53 18.50 -12.86
C SER A 29 6.30 17.91 -14.06
N THR A 30 6.33 16.58 -14.14
CA THR A 30 7.03 15.86 -15.22
C THR A 30 6.22 15.81 -16.51
N GLN A 31 4.92 16.05 -16.40
CA GLN A 31 3.93 16.11 -17.46
C GLN A 31 3.08 17.37 -17.26
N SER A 32 2.58 17.92 -18.36
CA SER A 32 1.46 18.87 -18.33
C SER A 32 0.19 18.18 -17.81
N ARG A 33 -0.82 18.99 -17.47
CA ARG A 33 -2.11 18.47 -17.00
C ARG A 33 -2.76 17.60 -18.07
N GLU A 34 -2.72 18.05 -19.32
CA GLU A 34 -3.31 17.34 -20.47
C GLU A 34 -2.60 16.00 -20.73
N GLU A 35 -1.26 15.99 -20.70
CA GLU A 35 -0.49 14.76 -20.85
C GLU A 35 -0.76 13.77 -19.71
N TYR A 36 -0.87 14.25 -18.47
CA TYR A 36 -1.11 13.37 -17.33
C TYR A 36 -2.55 12.84 -17.32
N MET A 37 -3.54 13.66 -17.70
CA MET A 37 -4.92 13.19 -17.90
C MET A 37 -4.98 12.07 -18.94
N GLN A 38 -4.25 12.18 -20.06
CA GLN A 38 -4.21 11.15 -21.09
C GLN A 38 -3.52 9.87 -20.61
N ASP A 39 -2.37 9.98 -19.95
CA ASP A 39 -1.62 8.85 -19.36
C ASP A 39 -2.50 8.04 -18.39
N LEU A 40 -3.23 8.73 -17.52
CA LEU A 40 -4.17 8.12 -16.58
C LEU A 40 -5.37 7.43 -17.26
N HIS A 41 -5.89 8.02 -18.33
CA HIS A 41 -6.98 7.45 -19.12
C HIS A 41 -6.52 6.19 -19.86
N ASP A 42 -5.40 6.26 -20.57
CA ASP A 42 -4.84 5.17 -21.36
C ASP A 42 -4.49 3.97 -20.46
N CYS A 43 -3.93 4.22 -19.27
CA CYS A 43 -3.63 3.18 -18.29
C CYS A 43 -4.89 2.39 -17.91
N TYR A 44 -5.96 3.08 -17.51
CA TYR A 44 -7.20 2.41 -17.11
C TYR A 44 -7.88 1.71 -18.27
N ALA A 45 -7.97 2.37 -19.43
CA ALA A 45 -8.59 1.79 -20.62
C ALA A 45 -7.89 0.49 -21.04
N LYS A 46 -6.55 0.46 -21.00
CA LYS A 46 -5.77 -0.78 -21.26
C LYS A 46 -6.11 -1.87 -20.26
N LEU A 47 -6.13 -1.57 -18.96
CA LEU A 47 -6.51 -2.54 -17.94
C LEU A 47 -7.94 -3.07 -18.17
N GLU A 48 -8.89 -2.19 -18.50
CA GLU A 48 -10.27 -2.56 -18.79
C GLU A 48 -10.38 -3.53 -19.97
N THR A 49 -9.58 -3.33 -21.03
CA THR A 49 -9.59 -4.26 -22.18
C THR A 49 -9.09 -5.68 -21.86
N ILE A 50 -8.27 -5.82 -20.80
CA ILE A 50 -7.66 -7.10 -20.40
C ILE A 50 -8.48 -7.78 -19.31
N VAL A 51 -8.90 -7.01 -18.30
CA VAL A 51 -9.62 -7.53 -17.12
C VAL A 51 -11.11 -7.66 -17.40
N GLY A 52 -11.70 -6.74 -18.16
CA GLY A 52 -13.13 -6.73 -18.45
C GLY A 52 -14.00 -6.59 -17.20
N ASP A 53 -15.11 -7.33 -17.19
CA ASP A 53 -16.16 -7.31 -16.18
C ASP A 53 -16.00 -8.42 -15.11
N VAL A 54 -14.77 -8.91 -14.89
CA VAL A 54 -14.50 -9.96 -13.90
C VAL A 54 -14.90 -9.50 -12.50
N VAL A 55 -15.70 -10.35 -11.82
CA VAL A 55 -16.18 -10.12 -10.45
C VAL A 55 -15.62 -11.19 -9.50
N ILE A 56 -15.09 -10.76 -8.37
CA ILE A 56 -14.50 -11.59 -7.32
C ILE A 56 -15.21 -11.29 -6.01
N ASN A 57 -15.95 -12.26 -5.49
CA ASN A 57 -16.75 -12.14 -4.25
C ASN A 57 -17.74 -10.97 -4.28
N GLY A 58 -18.37 -10.71 -5.43
CA GLY A 58 -19.35 -9.63 -5.61
C GLY A 58 -18.76 -8.25 -5.92
N HIS A 59 -17.43 -8.12 -5.95
CA HIS A 59 -16.72 -6.88 -6.26
C HIS A 59 -16.00 -6.96 -7.62
N PRO A 60 -15.96 -5.88 -8.42
CA PRO A 60 -15.13 -5.85 -9.62
C PRO A 60 -13.65 -6.10 -9.30
N ALA A 61 -12.99 -6.93 -10.11
CA ALA A 61 -11.54 -7.14 -10.00
C ALA A 61 -10.78 -5.87 -10.36
N LEU A 62 -11.18 -5.19 -11.44
CA LEU A 62 -10.62 -3.90 -11.84
C LEU A 62 -11.23 -2.77 -11.00
N ASN A 63 -10.39 -2.16 -10.17
CA ASN A 63 -10.77 -1.10 -9.25
C ASN A 63 -10.29 0.26 -9.74
N ARG A 64 -10.93 1.33 -9.22
CA ARG A 64 -10.50 2.73 -9.43
C ARG A 64 -9.38 3.13 -8.45
N TYR A 65 -8.49 2.19 -8.15
CA TYR A 65 -7.33 2.41 -7.29
C TYR A 65 -6.15 2.91 -8.13
N PHE A 66 -5.35 3.79 -7.55
CA PHE A 66 -4.14 4.30 -8.18
C PHE A 66 -2.98 4.31 -7.21
N ARG A 67 -1.83 3.78 -7.61
CA ARG A 67 -0.56 3.99 -6.91
C ARG A 67 0.31 4.96 -7.70
N PRO A 68 0.79 6.07 -7.12
CA PRO A 68 1.72 6.96 -7.82
C PRO A 68 3.08 6.29 -8.09
N PRO A 69 3.62 6.37 -9.33
CA PRO A 69 5.00 5.96 -9.60
C PRO A 69 5.99 6.66 -8.68
N GLN A 70 6.89 5.86 -8.10
CA GLN A 70 7.96 6.31 -7.20
C GLN A 70 7.46 7.08 -5.96
N LEU A 71 6.14 7.01 -5.65
CA LEU A 71 5.50 7.77 -4.58
C LEU A 71 5.70 9.29 -4.62
N THR A 72 6.01 9.81 -5.81
CA THR A 72 6.08 11.25 -6.04
C THR A 72 4.67 11.77 -6.34
N VAL A 73 4.16 12.64 -5.47
CA VAL A 73 2.79 13.15 -5.56
C VAL A 73 2.76 14.65 -5.75
N SER A 74 1.76 15.17 -6.45
CA SER A 74 1.54 16.61 -6.60
C SER A 74 0.05 16.94 -6.56
N LYS A 75 -0.29 18.19 -6.19
CA LYS A 75 -1.68 18.66 -6.17
C LYS A 75 -2.35 18.48 -7.54
N MET A 76 -1.68 18.92 -8.61
CA MET A 76 -2.19 18.77 -9.99
C MET A 76 -2.40 17.28 -10.34
N GLY A 77 -1.47 16.41 -9.94
CA GLY A 77 -1.60 14.97 -10.18
C GLY A 77 -2.83 14.37 -9.50
N PHE A 78 -3.09 14.73 -8.24
CA PHE A 78 -4.30 14.30 -7.53
C PHE A 78 -5.58 14.84 -8.17
N GLU A 79 -5.60 16.11 -8.58
CA GLU A 79 -6.73 16.69 -9.32
C GLU A 79 -7.02 15.91 -10.62
N CYS A 80 -5.98 15.47 -11.33
CA CYS A 80 -6.14 14.65 -12.54
C CYS A 80 -6.64 13.24 -12.26
N LEU A 81 -6.22 12.63 -11.15
CA LEU A 81 -6.72 11.32 -10.72
C LEU A 81 -8.22 11.36 -10.44
N TYR A 82 -8.68 12.32 -9.64
CA TYR A 82 -10.10 12.45 -9.36
C TYR A 82 -10.92 12.80 -10.61
N ALA A 83 -10.38 13.65 -11.49
CA ALA A 83 -11.02 13.96 -12.76
C ALA A 83 -11.11 12.75 -13.72
N ASN A 84 -10.25 11.74 -13.55
CA ASN A 84 -10.31 10.45 -14.27
C ASN A 84 -11.12 9.37 -13.54
N GLY A 85 -11.79 9.71 -12.43
CA GLY A 85 -12.64 8.78 -11.69
C GLY A 85 -11.90 7.80 -10.78
N TYR A 86 -10.62 8.02 -10.49
CA TYR A 86 -9.92 7.28 -9.43
C TYR A 86 -10.47 7.64 -8.05
N THR A 87 -10.62 6.65 -7.18
CA THR A 87 -11.26 6.80 -5.86
C THR A 87 -10.30 6.65 -4.70
N TYR A 88 -9.27 5.79 -4.83
CA TYR A 88 -8.25 5.60 -3.80
C TYR A 88 -6.85 5.77 -4.36
N ILE A 89 -5.99 6.41 -3.56
CA ILE A 89 -4.57 6.61 -3.85
C ILE A 89 -3.77 5.80 -2.83
N ILE A 90 -2.96 4.84 -3.31
CA ILE A 90 -2.34 3.80 -2.49
C ILE A 90 -0.84 4.07 -2.31
N ASP A 91 -0.42 4.35 -1.07
CA ASP A 91 0.98 4.60 -0.68
C ASP A 91 1.67 3.36 -0.06
N GLY A 92 0.91 2.54 0.66
CA GLY A 92 1.44 1.40 1.41
C GLY A 92 2.08 1.83 2.74
N SER A 93 2.07 0.96 3.74
CA SER A 93 2.68 1.24 5.05
C SER A 93 4.17 0.88 5.11
N TYR A 94 4.65 0.06 4.16
CA TYR A 94 6.04 -0.38 4.12
C TYR A 94 6.46 -0.77 2.70
N SER A 95 7.64 -0.32 2.27
CA SER A 95 8.27 -0.75 1.02
C SER A 95 9.36 -1.77 1.31
N THR A 96 9.29 -2.95 0.69
CA THR A 96 10.30 -3.99 0.89
C THR A 96 11.58 -3.73 0.11
N HIS A 97 11.60 -2.75 -0.80
CA HIS A 97 12.72 -2.49 -1.71
C HIS A 97 13.21 -3.78 -2.39
N ASP A 98 12.26 -4.63 -2.78
CA ASP A 98 12.53 -5.97 -3.28
C ASP A 98 13.34 -6.02 -4.57
N TYR A 99 13.27 -4.95 -5.36
CA TYR A 99 14.09 -4.74 -6.55
C TYR A 99 15.61 -4.56 -6.26
N ASP A 100 15.99 -4.31 -5.00
CA ASP A 100 17.38 -4.08 -4.57
C ASP A 100 17.88 -5.13 -3.56
N GLN A 101 17.09 -6.18 -3.28
CA GLN A 101 17.45 -7.14 -2.24
C GLN A 101 18.63 -8.03 -2.66
N PRO A 102 19.68 -8.17 -1.83
CA PRO A 102 20.89 -8.88 -2.23
C PRO A 102 20.75 -10.41 -2.20
N ASN A 103 19.74 -10.94 -1.50
CA ASN A 103 19.46 -12.38 -1.40
C ASN A 103 18.10 -12.64 -0.74
N ILE A 104 17.65 -13.90 -0.80
CA ILE A 104 16.40 -14.38 -0.22
C ILE A 104 16.26 -14.11 1.30
N TYR A 105 17.35 -14.19 2.08
CA TYR A 105 17.28 -13.97 3.54
C TYR A 105 17.04 -12.49 3.86
N SER A 106 17.67 -11.58 3.12
CA SER A 106 17.44 -10.15 3.22
C SER A 106 15.98 -9.82 2.89
N MET A 107 15.46 -10.37 1.79
CA MET A 107 14.05 -10.18 1.39
C MET A 107 13.07 -10.70 2.47
N LEU A 108 13.29 -11.90 3.00
CA LEU A 108 12.48 -12.45 4.09
C LEU A 108 12.48 -11.54 5.33
N ASN A 109 13.64 -10.99 5.70
CA ASN A 109 13.74 -10.08 6.84
C ASN A 109 13.01 -8.77 6.58
N ASP A 110 13.08 -8.21 5.38
CA ASP A 110 12.39 -6.95 5.06
C ASP A 110 10.88 -7.11 4.96
N ILE A 111 10.36 -8.21 4.41
CA ILE A 111 8.92 -8.49 4.49
C ILE A 111 8.49 -8.60 5.95
N LYS A 112 9.25 -9.31 6.80
CA LYS A 112 8.93 -9.45 8.23
C LYS A 112 8.90 -8.11 8.95
N LYS A 113 9.80 -7.17 8.65
CA LYS A 113 9.77 -5.81 9.22
C LYS A 113 8.48 -5.06 8.86
N GLY A 114 7.97 -5.26 7.65
CA GLY A 114 6.70 -4.70 7.21
C GLY A 114 5.48 -5.31 7.90
N ILE A 115 5.53 -6.61 8.26
CA ILE A 115 4.42 -7.34 8.87
C ILE A 115 4.40 -7.21 10.40
N PHE A 116 5.57 -7.24 11.06
CA PHE A 116 5.66 -7.38 12.51
C PHE A 116 6.15 -6.11 13.20
N ASP A 117 5.61 -5.84 14.40
CA ASP A 117 6.12 -4.86 15.33
C ASP A 117 7.39 -5.35 16.05
N GLU A 118 8.00 -4.49 16.87
CA GLU A 118 9.19 -4.81 17.65
C GLU A 118 8.98 -5.95 18.67
N ASN A 119 7.74 -6.28 18.99
CA ASN A 119 7.36 -7.38 19.88
C ASN A 119 7.01 -8.66 19.11
N GLY A 120 7.15 -8.67 17.78
CA GLY A 120 6.80 -9.80 16.92
C GLY A 120 5.31 -9.98 16.68
N ARG A 121 4.47 -8.99 16.99
CA ARG A 121 3.02 -9.03 16.72
C ARG A 121 2.71 -8.45 15.35
N VAL A 122 1.64 -8.91 14.72
CA VAL A 122 1.21 -8.39 13.41
C VAL A 122 0.80 -6.91 13.51
N ARG A 123 1.36 -6.08 12.63
CA ARG A 123 0.93 -4.70 12.39
C ARG A 123 -0.42 -4.72 11.66
N LYS A 124 -1.49 -4.41 12.39
CA LYS A 124 -2.86 -4.40 11.83
C LYS A 124 -2.96 -3.36 10.70
N GLY A 125 -3.51 -3.78 9.56
CA GLY A 125 -3.69 -2.91 8.39
C GLY A 125 -2.40 -2.62 7.61
N ALA A 126 -1.32 -3.38 7.84
CA ALA A 126 -0.10 -3.21 7.05
C ALA A 126 -0.35 -3.50 5.56
N VAL A 127 0.09 -2.58 4.70
CA VAL A 127 0.06 -2.71 3.24
C VAL A 127 1.50 -2.68 2.75
N LEU A 128 1.99 -3.84 2.30
CA LEU A 128 3.36 -3.97 1.82
C LEU A 128 3.43 -3.70 0.32
N VAL A 129 4.43 -2.93 -0.08
CA VAL A 129 4.74 -2.64 -1.48
C VAL A 129 5.84 -3.59 -1.93
N MET A 130 5.52 -4.38 -2.94
CA MET A 130 6.40 -5.35 -3.60
C MET A 130 6.14 -5.29 -5.12
N HIS A 131 7.02 -5.90 -5.89
CA HIS A 131 7.00 -5.90 -7.34
C HIS A 131 7.01 -7.33 -7.89
N MET A 132 6.40 -7.51 -9.06
CA MET A 132 6.51 -8.71 -9.88
C MET A 132 7.28 -8.35 -11.15
N SER A 133 8.58 -8.08 -11.01
CA SER A 133 9.49 -7.71 -12.09
C SER A 133 10.75 -8.57 -12.07
N ASP A 134 11.52 -8.56 -13.16
CA ASP A 134 12.77 -9.31 -13.27
C ASP A 134 13.81 -8.91 -12.21
N ASN A 135 13.75 -7.66 -11.72
CA ASN A 135 14.65 -7.17 -10.67
C ASN A 135 14.20 -7.60 -9.27
N ALA A 136 12.95 -8.02 -9.09
CA ALA A 136 12.40 -8.47 -7.81
C ALA A 136 12.53 -10.00 -7.67
N GLU A 137 13.73 -10.52 -7.91
CA GLU A 137 14.02 -11.96 -8.07
C GLU A 137 13.52 -12.82 -6.91
N TYR A 138 13.60 -12.28 -5.69
CA TYR A 138 13.33 -13.05 -4.46
C TYR A 138 11.88 -12.96 -3.97
N THR A 139 11.05 -12.08 -4.53
CA THR A 139 9.72 -11.76 -3.98
C THR A 139 8.80 -12.97 -3.91
N ALA A 140 8.62 -13.67 -5.03
CA ALA A 140 7.71 -14.82 -5.10
C ALA A 140 8.12 -15.93 -4.13
N ARG A 141 9.42 -16.27 -4.09
CA ARG A 141 9.95 -17.32 -3.21
C ARG A 141 9.87 -16.93 -1.73
N ALA A 142 10.12 -15.66 -1.41
CA ALA A 142 10.03 -15.18 -0.03
C ALA A 142 8.58 -15.23 0.48
N LEU A 143 7.62 -14.84 -0.36
CA LEU A 143 6.20 -14.93 -0.03
C LEU A 143 5.75 -16.37 0.19
N ASP A 144 6.14 -17.30 -0.68
CA ASP A 144 5.81 -18.73 -0.52
C ASP A 144 6.27 -19.29 0.84
N LEU A 145 7.54 -19.03 1.20
CA LEU A 145 8.09 -19.45 2.49
C LEU A 145 7.36 -18.82 3.68
N LEU A 146 7.04 -17.52 3.60
CA LEU A 146 6.36 -16.80 4.67
C LEU A 146 4.91 -17.24 4.84
N LEU A 147 4.16 -17.39 3.75
CA LEU A 147 2.76 -17.80 3.78
C LEU A 147 2.64 -19.25 4.27
N THR A 148 3.52 -20.14 3.82
CA THR A 148 3.59 -21.53 4.31
C THR A 148 3.87 -21.57 5.81
N ALA A 149 4.85 -20.80 6.28
CA ALA A 149 5.17 -20.73 7.72
C ALA A 149 4.03 -20.10 8.54
N ASN A 150 3.32 -19.12 7.97
CA ASN A 150 2.19 -18.48 8.61
C ASN A 150 0.96 -19.40 8.73
N GLU A 151 0.68 -20.21 7.71
CA GLU A 151 -0.42 -21.18 7.72
C GLU A 151 -0.26 -22.21 8.86
N GLN A 152 0.98 -22.63 9.12
CA GLN A 152 1.32 -23.59 10.19
C GLN A 152 1.16 -23.02 11.61
N ARG A 153 0.97 -21.70 11.77
CA ARG A 153 0.79 -21.09 13.08
C ARG A 153 -0.57 -21.48 13.69
N PRO A 154 -0.65 -21.71 15.01
CA PRO A 154 -1.92 -21.93 15.68
C PRO A 154 -2.87 -20.73 15.54
N ASP A 155 -4.16 -21.00 15.54
CA ASP A 155 -5.15 -19.93 15.64
C ASP A 155 -4.99 -19.19 16.98
N GLY A 156 -5.08 -17.86 16.94
CA GLY A 156 -4.84 -17.00 18.09
C GLY A 156 -3.37 -16.66 18.36
N ASP A 157 -2.40 -17.21 17.61
CA ASP A 157 -1.02 -16.74 17.66
C ASP A 157 -0.96 -15.25 17.25
N PRO A 158 -0.44 -14.34 18.10
CA PRO A 158 -0.38 -12.91 17.79
C PRO A 158 0.51 -12.56 16.59
N ALA A 159 1.31 -13.51 16.11
CA ALA A 159 2.14 -13.40 14.90
C ALA A 159 1.50 -14.08 13.67
N LYS A 160 0.32 -14.71 13.79
CA LYS A 160 -0.43 -15.22 12.65
C LYS A 160 -1.17 -14.07 11.97
N PHE A 161 -0.96 -13.90 10.67
CA PHE A 161 -1.63 -12.87 9.86
C PHE A 161 -2.53 -13.51 8.80
N THR A 162 -3.48 -12.71 8.30
CA THR A 162 -4.32 -13.10 7.17
C THR A 162 -4.11 -12.09 6.05
N PRO A 163 -3.53 -12.49 4.91
CA PRO A 163 -3.50 -11.63 3.73
C PRO A 163 -4.94 -11.44 3.24
N ALA A 164 -5.29 -10.22 2.83
CA ALA A 164 -6.53 -9.97 2.13
C ALA A 164 -6.33 -8.89 1.07
N ARG A 165 -7.34 -8.72 0.23
CA ARG A 165 -7.34 -7.71 -0.83
C ARG A 165 -7.61 -6.34 -0.23
N LEU A 166 -7.28 -5.28 -0.97
CA LEU A 166 -7.60 -3.93 -0.50
C LEU A 166 -9.12 -3.73 -0.44
N SER A 167 -9.87 -4.29 -1.40
CA SER A 167 -11.33 -4.28 -1.42
C SER A 167 -11.98 -4.98 -0.23
N ASP A 168 -11.28 -5.90 0.44
CA ASP A 168 -11.77 -6.55 1.67
C ASP A 168 -11.63 -5.63 2.91
N TYR A 169 -10.73 -4.64 2.86
CA TYR A 169 -10.40 -3.76 3.99
C TYR A 169 -10.84 -2.31 3.82
N LEU A 170 -10.84 -1.78 2.59
CA LEU A 170 -11.22 -0.40 2.30
C LEU A 170 -12.73 -0.24 2.40
N LYS A 171 -13.16 0.53 3.40
CA LYS A 171 -14.56 0.92 3.60
C LYS A 171 -14.72 2.40 3.29
N ASP A 172 -15.78 2.77 2.57
CA ASP A 172 -16.09 4.17 2.32
C ASP A 172 -16.27 4.92 3.65
N GLY A 173 -15.73 6.13 3.74
CA GLY A 173 -15.77 6.96 4.95
C GLY A 173 -14.84 6.50 6.08
N TYR A 174 -14.03 5.45 5.87
CA TYR A 174 -13.02 5.04 6.84
C TYR A 174 -11.88 6.06 6.91
N ASP A 175 -11.69 6.65 8.09
CA ASP A 175 -10.64 7.63 8.38
C ASP A 175 -9.91 7.24 9.67
N GLN A 176 -8.65 6.79 9.55
CA GLN A 176 -7.82 6.47 10.72
C GLN A 176 -7.23 7.72 11.39
N SER A 177 -7.23 8.87 10.71
CA SER A 177 -6.80 10.14 11.30
C SER A 177 -7.86 10.74 12.22
N ASN A 178 -9.11 10.32 12.02
CA ASN A 178 -10.26 10.68 12.84
C ASN A 178 -11.04 9.42 13.20
N PRO A 179 -10.59 8.65 14.21
CA PRO A 179 -11.30 7.44 14.62
C PRO A 179 -12.67 7.83 15.18
N VAL A 180 -13.66 7.87 14.30
CA VAL A 180 -15.05 7.76 14.72
C VAL A 180 -15.16 6.36 15.28
N HIS A 181 -15.21 6.25 16.60
CA HIS A 181 -15.45 5.01 17.31
C HIS A 181 -16.82 4.49 16.87
N ASP A 182 -16.84 3.59 15.88
CA ASP A 182 -18.04 2.84 15.54
C ASP A 182 -18.24 1.78 16.62
N GLU A 183 -18.88 2.17 17.73
CA GLU A 183 -19.09 1.33 18.92
C GLU A 183 -20.09 0.17 18.69
N THR A 184 -20.56 -0.08 17.47
CA THR A 184 -21.64 -1.04 17.24
C THR A 184 -21.24 -2.51 17.09
N GLU A 185 -19.96 -2.90 17.23
CA GLU A 185 -19.57 -4.33 17.28
C GLU A 185 -18.60 -4.71 18.42
N ALA A 186 -18.42 -3.86 19.44
CA ALA A 186 -17.60 -4.19 20.62
C ALA A 186 -18.46 -4.50 21.85
N ALA A 187 -19.32 -5.53 21.75
CA ALA A 187 -19.98 -6.12 22.91
C ALA A 187 -19.58 -7.59 23.09
N SER A 188 -18.29 -7.88 23.24
CA SER A 188 -17.84 -8.82 24.27
C SER A 188 -16.34 -8.71 24.50
N SER A 189 -15.97 -8.71 25.78
CA SER A 189 -14.63 -8.89 26.37
C SER A 189 -13.74 -7.65 26.53
N GLY A 190 -13.82 -7.07 27.74
CA GLY A 190 -12.64 -6.95 28.60
C GLY A 190 -11.83 -5.66 28.54
N THR A 191 -12.20 -4.72 29.40
CA THR A 191 -11.37 -3.72 30.10
C THR A 191 -9.86 -3.70 29.78
N ASP A 192 -9.35 -2.59 29.23
CA ASP A 192 -8.49 -1.68 29.99
C ASP A 192 -8.24 -0.36 29.26
N SER A 193 -8.27 0.71 30.05
CA SER A 193 -8.16 2.11 29.67
C SER A 193 -6.71 2.63 29.66
N ALA A 194 -6.55 3.79 29.01
CA ALA A 194 -5.40 4.72 29.01
C ALA A 194 -4.34 4.48 27.92
N GLY A 195 -3.94 5.44 27.10
CA GLY A 195 -4.32 6.84 26.98
C GLY A 195 -3.61 7.44 25.75
N TYR A 196 -4.32 8.32 25.05
CA TYR A 196 -3.80 9.11 23.94
C TYR A 196 -2.71 10.06 24.43
N LEU A 197 -1.51 10.00 23.84
CA LEU A 197 -0.55 11.11 23.86
C LEU A 197 0.13 11.23 22.50
N TYR A 198 -0.30 12.26 21.76
CA TYR A 198 0.52 12.90 20.74
C TYR A 198 1.73 13.56 21.41
N THR A 199 2.95 13.13 21.06
CA THR A 199 4.16 13.95 21.28
C THR A 199 5.15 13.81 20.12
N ASN A 200 5.12 14.82 19.25
CA ASN A 200 6.28 15.61 18.82
C ASN A 200 7.62 14.87 18.60
N SER A 201 7.90 14.41 17.38
CA SER A 201 9.25 13.98 16.97
C SER A 201 10.11 15.20 16.62
N GLY A 202 10.62 15.87 17.66
CA GLY A 202 11.73 16.81 17.54
C GLY A 202 13.05 16.05 17.44
N TYR A 203 13.71 16.17 16.29
CA TYR A 203 15.11 15.75 16.11
C TYR A 203 16.03 16.54 17.05
N GLY A 204 16.77 15.83 17.91
CA GLY A 204 17.88 16.35 18.69
C GLY A 204 19.11 15.49 18.45
N MET A 205 20.10 16.07 17.78
CA MET A 205 21.44 15.49 17.58
C MET A 205 22.24 15.46 18.89
N GLY A 206 23.06 14.42 19.04
CA GLY A 206 24.16 14.27 20.01
C GLY A 206 24.53 12.79 20.05
N GLY A 207 25.72 12.33 19.67
CA GLY A 207 27.02 12.96 19.77
C GLY A 207 27.73 12.36 20.98
N GLU A 208 28.47 11.27 20.76
CA GLU A 208 29.76 10.93 21.39
C GLU A 208 30.60 10.15 20.37
#